data_AF-A0A9D8AQX3-F1
#
_entry.id   AF-A0A9D8AQX3-F1
#
_cell.length_a   1.000
_cell.length_b   1.000
_cell.length_c   1.000
_cell.angle_alpha   90.00
_cell.angle_beta   90.00
_cell.angle_gamma   90.00
#
_symmetry.space_group_name_H-M   'P 1'
#
loop_
_entity.id
_entity.type
_entity.pdbx_description
1 polymer ?
#
loop_
_entity_poly.entity_id
_entity_poly.type
_entity_poly.pdbx_seq_one_letter_code
_entity_poly.pdbx_strand_id
1 'polypeptide(L)'
;MKKKFRLIFAIFIIMQVLIFCCDKNPFHPKKESHPKGNQPPETFLFLFIAETNLDSVAVDSVGIDTTTSKQVLHWWGDDSDGLVIGYYIQWDHQDEPTWTTSEYDTFYVPIRTNFDRFTLRVWAVDNDS
;
A
#
# COMPACT_ATOMS: atom_id res chain seq x y z
N MET A 1 3.07 -55.49 30.14
CA MET A 1 2.42 -54.16 30.33
C MET A 1 3.40 -53.00 30.49
N LYS A 2 4.39 -53.04 31.40
CA LYS A 2 5.26 -51.89 31.71
C LYS A 2 6.08 -51.32 30.53
N LYS A 3 6.55 -52.16 29.60
CA LYS A 3 7.33 -51.70 28.42
C LYS A 3 6.48 -50.93 27.39
N LYS A 4 5.25 -51.40 27.11
CA LYS A 4 4.31 -50.73 26.21
C LYS A 4 3.84 -49.39 26.78
N PHE A 5 3.60 -49.34 28.10
CA PHE A 5 3.25 -48.09 28.79
C PHE A 5 4.38 -47.05 28.74
N ARG A 6 5.63 -47.45 28.97
CA ARG A 6 6.80 -46.56 28.83
C ARG A 6 6.98 -46.04 27.41
N LEU A 7 6.73 -46.87 26.39
CA LEU A 7 6.81 -46.45 24.99
C LEU A 7 5.74 -45.42 24.64
N ILE A 8 4.48 -45.65 25.07
CA ILE A 8 3.38 -44.71 24.83
C ILE A 8 3.64 -43.38 25.54
N PHE A 9 4.13 -43.42 26.78
CA PHE A 9 4.47 -42.21 27.52
C PHE A 9 5.61 -41.41 26.87
N ALA A 10 6.63 -42.09 26.35
CA ALA A 10 7.71 -41.44 25.60
C ALA A 10 7.21 -40.78 24.31
N ILE A 11 6.33 -41.45 23.55
CA ILE A 11 5.71 -40.88 22.34
C ILE A 11 4.89 -39.64 22.68
N PHE A 12 4.13 -39.67 23.79
CA PHE A 12 3.34 -38.53 24.23
C PHE A 12 4.22 -37.32 24.58
N ILE A 13 5.33 -37.51 25.29
CA ILE A 13 6.29 -36.43 25.59
C ILE A 13 6.92 -35.89 24.30
N ILE A 14 7.34 -36.75 23.37
CA ILE A 14 7.90 -36.31 22.09
C ILE A 14 6.88 -35.49 21.30
N MET A 15 5.62 -35.91 21.30
CA MET A 15 4.56 -35.19 20.59
C MET A 15 4.27 -33.82 21.21
N GLN A 16 4.29 -33.69 22.54
CA GLN A 16 4.18 -32.40 23.24
C GLN A 16 5.36 -31.47 22.93
N VAL A 17 6.59 -32.01 22.84
CA VAL A 17 7.78 -31.23 22.44
C VAL A 17 7.68 -30.75 20.99
N LEU A 18 7.17 -31.59 20.07
CA LEU A 18 6.98 -31.22 18.67
C LEU A 18 5.93 -30.11 18.49
N ILE A 19 4.85 -30.11 19.28
CA ILE A 19 3.84 -29.03 19.27
C ILE A 19 4.44 -27.71 19.77
N PHE A 20 5.23 -27.74 20.85
CA PHE A 20 5.83 -26.53 21.43
C PHE A 20 6.95 -25.91 20.57
N CYS A 21 7.51 -26.66 19.62
CA CYS A 21 8.56 -26.17 18.72
C CYS A 21 8.00 -25.46 17.47
N CYS A 22 6.69 -25.44 17.28
CA CYS A 22 6.04 -24.86 16.11
C CYS A 22 5.42 -23.49 16.42
N ASP A 23 6.22 -22.46 16.69
CA ASP A 23 5.66 -21.09 16.76
C ASP A 23 6.62 -19.94 16.42
N LYS A 24 7.76 -20.24 15.79
CA LYS A 24 8.67 -19.18 15.32
C LYS A 24 9.14 -19.49 13.91
N ASN A 25 8.26 -19.27 12.94
CA ASN A 25 8.68 -19.18 11.54
C ASN A 25 9.56 -17.92 11.40
N PRO A 26 10.88 -18.05 11.16
CA PRO A 26 11.78 -16.89 11.09
C PRO A 26 11.52 -16.03 9.84
N PHE A 27 10.73 -16.53 8.90
CA PHE A 27 10.30 -15.81 7.69
C PHE A 27 8.91 -15.16 7.84
N HIS A 28 8.26 -15.35 8.98
CA HIS A 28 7.03 -14.67 9.38
C HIS A 28 7.19 -14.17 10.83
N PRO A 29 8.01 -13.13 11.08
CA PRO A 29 7.93 -12.41 12.35
C PRO A 29 6.47 -11.99 12.55
N LYS A 30 5.98 -12.05 13.80
CA LYS A 30 4.64 -11.57 14.14
C LYS A 30 4.47 -10.19 13.51
N LYS A 31 3.60 -10.10 12.50
CA LYS A 31 3.18 -8.82 11.93
C LYS A 31 2.23 -8.22 12.96
N GLU A 32 2.78 -7.73 14.06
CA GLU A 32 2.03 -6.85 14.94
C GLU A 32 1.59 -5.68 14.05
N SER A 33 0.28 -5.43 13.98
CA SER A 33 -0.18 -4.20 13.37
C SER A 33 0.39 -3.09 14.23
N HIS A 34 1.37 -2.38 13.69
CA HIS A 34 1.74 -1.07 14.17
C HIS A 34 0.92 -0.10 13.34
N PRO A 35 -0.37 0.16 13.68
CA PRO A 35 -1.12 1.17 12.98
C PRO A 35 -0.35 2.47 13.15
N LYS A 36 0.32 2.90 12.08
CA LYS A 36 0.78 4.27 12.02
C LYS A 36 -0.52 5.08 12.01
N GLY A 37 -0.67 6.03 12.94
CA GLY A 37 -1.82 6.93 12.94
C GLY A 37 -1.93 7.69 11.63
N ASN A 38 -2.90 8.60 11.49
CA ASN A 38 -3.14 9.39 10.27
C ASN A 38 -1.89 10.19 9.80
N GLN A 39 -0.96 9.50 9.15
CA GLN A 39 0.25 10.02 8.57
C GLN A 39 -0.05 10.34 7.12
N PRO A 40 0.49 11.45 6.59
CA PRO A 40 0.37 11.72 5.16
C PRO A 40 0.95 10.53 4.38
N PRO A 41 0.34 10.15 3.24
CA PRO A 41 0.79 9.02 2.43
C PRO A 41 2.24 9.24 1.94
N GLU A 42 3.01 8.16 1.82
CA GLU A 42 4.34 8.19 1.21
C GLU A 42 4.22 8.40 -0.31
N THR A 43 4.31 9.65 -0.77
CA THR A 43 4.24 10.00 -2.19
C THR A 43 5.64 10.16 -2.78
N PHE A 44 5.91 9.49 -3.90
CA PHE A 44 7.16 9.62 -4.65
C PHE A 44 6.89 10.35 -5.97
N LEU A 45 7.63 11.44 -6.21
CA LEU A 45 7.59 12.17 -7.48
C LEU A 45 8.70 11.63 -8.41
N PHE A 46 8.32 11.07 -9.55
CA PHE A 46 9.24 10.70 -10.61
C PHE A 46 9.17 11.72 -11.74
N LEU A 47 10.32 12.24 -12.17
CA LEU A 47 10.45 13.17 -13.28
C LEU A 47 11.15 12.45 -14.44
N PHE A 48 10.55 12.52 -15.63
CA PHE A 48 11.18 12.05 -16.86
C PHE A 48 11.85 13.24 -17.54
N ILE A 49 13.13 13.08 -17.87
CA ILE A 49 13.91 14.09 -18.57
C ILE A 49 13.89 13.70 -20.05
N ALA A 50 13.48 14.60 -20.94
CA ALA A 50 13.61 14.35 -22.37
C ALA A 50 15.11 14.36 -22.71
N GLU A 51 15.62 13.22 -23.17
CA GLU A 51 17.03 13.09 -23.54
C GLU A 51 17.34 13.99 -24.74
N THR A 52 17.84 15.19 -24.48
CA THR A 52 18.60 15.96 -25.47
C THR A 52 20.06 15.84 -25.08
N ASN A 53 20.82 14.99 -25.79
CA ASN A 53 22.28 14.80 -25.72
C ASN A 53 23.00 15.78 -24.77
N LEU A 54 23.25 15.37 -23.53
CA LEU A 54 23.79 16.28 -22.51
C LEU A 54 25.10 15.77 -21.91
N ASP A 55 26.19 16.12 -22.57
CA ASP A 55 27.47 16.28 -21.89
C ASP A 55 27.46 17.72 -21.34
N SER A 56 27.17 17.87 -20.04
CA SER A 56 27.39 19.11 -19.27
C SER A 56 26.65 20.40 -19.69
N VAL A 57 25.32 20.45 -19.60
CA VAL A 57 24.56 21.72 -19.70
C VAL A 57 23.63 21.89 -18.49
N ALA A 58 23.49 23.14 -18.04
CA ALA A 58 22.76 23.54 -16.85
C ALA A 58 21.32 23.01 -16.81
N VAL A 59 20.92 22.52 -15.63
CA VAL A 59 19.60 21.99 -15.26
C VAL A 59 18.44 22.92 -15.65
N ASP A 60 18.70 24.21 -15.86
CA ASP A 60 17.72 25.23 -16.26
C ASP A 60 17.33 25.19 -17.76
N SER A 61 18.04 24.41 -18.58
CA SER A 61 17.82 24.32 -20.04
C SER A 61 17.49 22.91 -20.54
N VAL A 62 17.45 21.94 -19.62
CA VAL A 62 17.02 20.58 -19.95
C VAL A 62 15.50 20.58 -19.92
N GLY A 63 14.88 20.41 -21.08
CA GLY A 63 13.43 20.24 -21.17
C GLY A 63 13.02 19.02 -20.36
N ILE A 64 12.48 19.25 -19.16
CA ILE A 64 11.74 18.21 -18.44
C ILE A 64 10.63 17.78 -19.39
N ASP A 65 10.48 16.48 -19.60
CA ASP A 65 9.41 15.98 -20.44
C ASP A 65 8.08 16.25 -19.73
N THR A 66 7.41 17.34 -20.11
CA THR A 66 6.15 17.79 -19.50
C THR A 66 4.97 16.93 -19.95
N THR A 67 5.17 15.94 -20.82
CA THR A 67 4.07 15.26 -21.51
C THR A 67 3.36 14.21 -20.67
N THR A 68 3.97 13.63 -19.62
CA THR A 68 3.24 12.69 -18.74
C THR A 68 3.79 12.64 -17.30
N SER A 69 3.07 13.24 -16.35
CA SER A 69 3.29 12.95 -14.92
C SER A 69 2.50 11.69 -14.56
N LYS A 70 3.19 10.61 -14.20
CA LYS A 70 2.57 9.37 -13.70
C LYS A 70 2.59 9.38 -12.17
N GLN A 71 1.43 9.30 -11.55
CA GLN A 71 1.29 9.22 -10.09
C GLN A 71 0.60 7.91 -9.71
N VAL A 72 1.22 7.17 -8.78
CA VAL A 72 0.58 6.02 -8.15
C VAL A 72 0.12 6.49 -6.77
N LEU A 73 -1.19 6.48 -6.54
CA LEU A 73 -1.78 6.91 -5.29
C LEU A 73 -2.38 5.71 -4.58
N HIS A 74 -2.21 5.68 -3.26
CA HIS A 74 -2.76 4.68 -2.36
C HIS A 74 -3.69 5.37 -1.36
N TRP A 75 -4.80 4.72 -1.03
CA TRP A 75 -5.76 5.21 -0.05
C TRP A 75 -6.37 4.06 0.73
N TRP A 76 -6.79 4.35 1.96
CA TRP A 76 -7.49 3.43 2.84
C TRP A 76 -8.49 4.23 3.68
N GLY A 77 -9.56 3.56 4.11
CA GLY A 77 -10.55 4.08 5.04
C GLY A 77 -10.37 3.50 6.44
N ASP A 78 -11.00 4.14 7.42
CA ASP A 78 -11.14 3.61 8.77
C ASP A 78 -12.65 3.53 9.06
N ASP A 79 -13.10 2.39 9.55
CA ASP A 79 -14.47 2.19 10.01
C ASP A 79 -14.48 1.47 11.38
N SER A 80 -15.51 1.76 12.19
CA SER A 80 -15.66 1.27 13.55
C SER A 80 -15.77 -0.25 13.68
N ASP A 81 -16.34 -0.94 12.68
CA ASP A 81 -16.41 -2.40 12.63
C ASP A 81 -15.25 -3.03 11.83
N GLY A 82 -14.46 -2.19 11.16
CA GLY A 82 -13.29 -2.53 10.38
C GLY A 82 -13.57 -2.92 8.93
N LEU A 83 -14.79 -2.70 8.42
CA LEU A 83 -15.17 -3.05 7.05
C LEU A 83 -15.47 -1.81 6.20
N VAL A 84 -14.62 -1.56 5.21
CA VAL A 84 -14.88 -0.58 4.14
C VAL A 84 -15.34 -1.34 2.90
N ILE A 85 -16.54 -1.05 2.39
CA ILE A 85 -17.09 -1.73 1.20
C ILE A 85 -16.65 -1.10 -0.13
N GLY A 86 -16.07 0.10 -0.07
CA GLY A 86 -15.43 0.72 -1.22
C GLY A 86 -15.21 2.21 -1.02
N TYR A 87 -14.95 2.89 -2.12
CA TYR A 87 -14.52 4.28 -2.14
C TYR A 87 -15.18 5.05 -3.27
N TYR A 88 -15.50 6.31 -3.01
CA TYR A 88 -15.67 7.30 -4.05
C TYR A 88 -14.36 8.08 -4.21
N ILE A 89 -13.94 8.31 -5.45
CA ILE A 89 -12.80 9.16 -5.80
C ILE A 89 -13.26 10.29 -6.72
N GLN A 90 -12.74 11.50 -6.53
CA GLN A 90 -13.07 12.62 -7.40
C GLN A 90 -11.87 13.57 -7.52
N TRP A 91 -11.46 13.82 -8.76
CA TRP A 91 -10.53 14.88 -9.06
C TRP A 91 -11.23 16.25 -9.08
N ASP A 92 -10.50 17.30 -8.74
CA ASP A 92 -10.96 18.69 -8.80
C ASP A 92 -11.58 19.14 -10.13
N HIS A 93 -11.18 18.54 -11.24
CA HIS A 93 -11.68 18.82 -12.59
C HIS A 93 -12.82 17.89 -13.03
N GLN A 94 -13.27 16.96 -12.17
CA GLN A 94 -14.41 16.09 -12.43
C GLN A 94 -15.64 16.62 -11.70
N ASP A 95 -16.78 16.68 -12.40
CA ASP A 95 -18.04 17.16 -11.80
C ASP A 95 -18.63 16.16 -10.80
N GLU A 96 -18.46 14.86 -11.05
CA GLU A 96 -19.05 13.77 -10.27
C GLU A 96 -17.99 12.77 -9.76
N PRO A 97 -18.21 12.15 -8.59
CA PRO A 97 -17.32 11.12 -8.07
C PRO A 97 -17.44 9.79 -8.83
N THR A 98 -16.34 9.03 -8.86
CA THR A 98 -16.27 7.69 -9.43
C THR A 98 -16.17 6.65 -8.32
N TRP A 99 -16.97 5.59 -8.41
CA TRP A 99 -16.93 4.46 -7.47
C TRP A 99 -15.77 3.50 -7.78
N THR A 100 -15.11 2.99 -6.74
CA THR A 100 -14.10 1.93 -6.85
C THR A 100 -14.02 1.11 -5.57
N THR A 101 -13.61 -0.15 -5.68
CA THR A 101 -13.24 -1.00 -4.53
C THR A 101 -11.73 -1.17 -4.41
N SER A 102 -10.95 -0.57 -5.31
CA SER A 102 -9.49 -0.58 -5.23
C SER A 102 -9.00 0.41 -4.18
N GLU A 103 -7.87 0.08 -3.55
CA GLU A 103 -7.15 0.91 -2.57
C GLU A 103 -5.95 1.64 -3.18
N TYR A 104 -5.80 1.54 -4.50
CA TYR A 104 -4.78 2.26 -5.25
C TYR A 104 -5.18 2.36 -6.73
N ASP A 105 -4.59 3.34 -7.42
CA ASP A 105 -4.62 3.40 -8.88
C ASP A 105 -3.44 4.24 -9.42
N THR A 106 -3.21 4.13 -10.72
CA THR A 106 -2.18 4.85 -11.47
C THR A 106 -2.83 5.91 -12.35
N PHE A 107 -2.52 7.17 -12.07
CA PHE A 107 -3.04 8.31 -12.80
C PHE A 107 -1.97 8.96 -13.67
N TYR A 108 -2.37 9.36 -14.88
CA TYR A 108 -1.55 10.16 -15.77
C TYR A 108 -2.11 11.58 -15.76
N VAL A 109 -1.38 12.49 -15.13
CA VAL A 109 -1.81 13.85 -14.92
C VAL A 109 -1.06 14.76 -15.91
N PRO A 110 -1.78 15.49 -16.79
CA PRO A 110 -1.13 16.35 -17.78
C PRO A 110 -0.63 17.64 -17.12
N ILE A 111 0.66 17.93 -17.24
CA ILE A 111 1.22 19.21 -16.78
C ILE A 111 0.96 20.24 -17.88
N ARG A 112 0.00 21.15 -17.66
CA ARG A 112 -0.41 22.14 -18.69
C ARG A 112 0.35 23.46 -18.61
N THR A 113 1.04 23.70 -17.50
CA THR A 113 1.84 24.91 -17.24
C THR A 113 3.11 24.53 -16.49
N ASN A 114 4.04 25.48 -16.28
CA ASN A 114 5.27 25.23 -15.53
C ASN A 114 5.03 24.71 -14.10
N PHE A 115 3.87 24.98 -13.50
CA PHE A 115 3.44 24.45 -12.22
C PHE A 115 1.92 24.28 -12.21
N ASP A 116 1.44 23.06 -12.05
CA ASP A 116 0.01 22.75 -12.01
C ASP A 116 -0.33 21.98 -10.73
N ARG A 117 -1.53 22.22 -10.18
CA ARG A 117 -1.95 21.67 -8.89
C ARG A 117 -3.26 20.91 -9.05
N PHE A 118 -3.23 19.64 -8.69
CA PHE A 118 -4.37 18.74 -8.74
C PHE A 118 -4.75 18.27 -7.34
N THR A 119 -6.05 18.15 -7.09
CA THR A 119 -6.59 17.62 -5.84
C THR A 119 -7.41 16.36 -6.13
N LEU A 120 -7.03 15.25 -5.51
CA LEU A 120 -7.85 14.04 -5.44
C LEU A 120 -8.56 14.01 -4.08
N ARG A 121 -9.87 13.82 -4.10
CA ARG A 121 -10.68 13.55 -2.91
C ARG A 121 -11.06 12.07 -2.90
N VAL A 122 -11.02 11.48 -1.71
CA VAL A 122 -11.38 10.07 -1.49
C VAL A 122 -12.33 10.00 -0.30
N TRP A 123 -13.44 9.27 -0.46
CA TRP A 123 -14.39 8.97 0.61
C TRP A 123 -14.51 7.46 0.75
N ALA A 124 -14.22 6.94 1.94
CA ALA A 124 -14.54 5.56 2.27
C ALA A 124 -16.05 5.41 2.48
N VAL A 125 -16.60 4.29 2.03
CA VAL A 125 -18.01 3.94 2.17
C VAL A 125 -18.12 2.68 3.01
N ASP A 126 -18.99 2.78 4.01
CA ASP A 126 -19.37 1.72 4.95
C ASP A 126 -20.68 1.04 4.49
N ASN A 127 -20.97 -0.17 4.99
CA ASN A 127 -22.19 -0.93 4.71
C ASN A 127 -23.30 -0.77 5.75
N ASP A 128 -23.21 0.23 6.63
CA ASP A 128 -24.14 0.51 7.72
C ASP A 128 -24.26 -0.68 8.70
N SER A 129 -23.39 -0.68 9.71
CA SER A 129 -23.55 -1.48 10.95
C SER A 129 -24.00 -0.62 12.13
#